data_AF-A0A923C6K9-F1
#
_entry.id   AF-A0A923C6K9-F1
#
_cell.length_a   1.000
_cell.length_b   1.000
_cell.length_c   1.000
_cell.angle_alpha   90.00
_cell.angle_beta   90.00
_cell.angle_gamma   90.00
#
_symmetry.space_group_name_H-M   'P 1'
#
loop_
_entity.id
_entity.type
_entity.pdbx_description
1 polymer ?
#
loop_
_entity_poly.entity_id
_entity_poly.type
_entity_poly.pdbx_seq_one_letter_code
_entity_poly.pdbx_strand_id
1 'polypeptide(L)' 'MNEPVHFARKAGRPKAQAKETTRTNDPERTMANILEVAMTEFAEKGLAGARIDEIAAATQTSKRMI' A
#
# COMPACT_ATOMS: atom_id res chain seq x y z
N MET A 1 2.78 -12.95 49.01
CA MET A 1 3.37 -12.39 47.78
C MET A 1 2.78 -13.13 46.60
N ASN A 2 1.72 -12.60 45.99
CA ASN A 2 1.08 -13.23 44.83
C ASN A 2 1.05 -12.19 43.72
N GLU A 3 1.96 -12.31 42.76
CA GLU A 3 1.92 -11.54 41.51
C GLU A 3 1.05 -12.28 40.49
N PRO A 4 0.01 -11.68 39.91
CA PRO A 4 -0.57 -12.18 38.68
C PRO A 4 0.20 -11.62 37.48
N VAL A 5 0.85 -12.52 36.73
CA VAL A 5 1.49 -12.22 35.45
C VAL A 5 0.44 -11.81 34.41
N HIS A 6 0.34 -10.52 34.12
CA HIS A 6 -0.51 -10.01 33.04
C HIS A 6 0.13 -10.25 31.66
N PHE A 7 -0.15 -11.39 31.04
CA PHE A 7 -0.01 -11.56 29.60
C PHE A 7 -1.18 -10.88 28.89
N ALA A 8 -1.10 -9.56 28.73
CA ALA A 8 -2.01 -8.82 27.88
C ALA A 8 -1.75 -9.18 26.40
N ARG A 9 -2.66 -9.96 25.82
CA ARG A 9 -2.73 -10.21 24.38
C ARG A 9 -2.78 -8.87 23.65
N LYS A 10 -1.78 -8.58 22.82
CA LYS A 10 -1.84 -7.45 21.88
C LYS A 10 -2.69 -7.85 20.67
N ALA A 11 -3.99 -7.99 20.90
CA ALA A 11 -4.99 -7.99 19.84
C ALA A 11 -5.27 -6.53 19.47
N GLY A 12 -5.14 -6.19 18.18
CA GLY A 12 -5.54 -4.90 17.64
C GLY A 12 -4.50 -4.32 16.69
N ARG A 13 -4.47 -4.78 15.45
CA ARG A 13 -4.11 -3.89 14.34
C ARG A 13 -5.33 -2.99 14.12
N PRO A 14 -5.30 -1.70 14.47
CA PRO A 14 -6.35 -0.82 14.00
C PRO A 14 -6.23 -0.77 12.47
N LYS A 15 -7.33 -1.14 11.80
CA LYS A 15 -7.49 -0.96 10.36
C LYS A 15 -7.14 0.48 10.02
N ALA A 16 -6.29 0.65 9.00
CA ALA A 16 -5.94 1.94 8.44
C ALA A 16 -7.21 2.70 8.04
N GLN A 17 -7.70 3.53 8.96
CA GLN A 17 -8.57 4.65 8.64
C GLN A 17 -7.65 5.75 8.11
N ALA A 18 -7.37 5.70 6.81
CA ALA A 18 -6.93 6.89 6.08
C ALA A 18 -8.19 7.57 5.53
N LYS A 19 -8.95 8.19 6.44
CA LYS A 19 -9.91 9.24 6.11
C LYS A 19 -9.15 10.53 6.38
N GLU A 20 -8.72 11.23 5.33
CA GLU A 20 -8.21 12.62 5.30
C GLU A 20 -7.40 12.75 3.99
N THR A 21 -7.87 13.38 2.92
CA THR A 21 -8.26 14.78 2.83
C THR A 21 -8.94 14.99 1.48
N THR A 22 -9.90 15.91 1.45
CA THR A 22 -10.53 16.49 0.26
C THR A 22 -9.51 17.23 -0.61
N ARG A 23 -8.69 16.48 -1.33
CA ARG A 23 -8.11 16.90 -2.61
C ARG A 23 -8.85 16.04 -3.63
N THR A 24 -9.37 16.65 -4.69
CA THR A 24 -10.05 15.97 -5.80
C THR A 24 -9.06 15.05 -6.53
N ASN A 25 -8.64 13.98 -5.87
CA ASN A 25 -7.84 12.92 -6.44
C ASN A 25 -8.79 11.75 -6.53
N ASP A 26 -9.24 11.46 -7.75
CA ASP A 26 -10.08 10.32 -8.05
C ASP A 26 -9.31 9.03 -7.67
N PRO A 27 -9.70 8.34 -6.58
CA PRO A 27 -8.97 7.17 -6.13
C PRO A 27 -9.08 6.03 -7.15
N GLU A 28 -10.21 5.95 -7.85
CA GLU A 28 -10.45 4.98 -8.93
C GLU A 28 -9.51 5.21 -10.11
N ARG A 29 -9.33 6.47 -10.54
CA ARG A 29 -8.39 6.83 -11.61
C ARG A 29 -6.95 6.51 -11.21
N THR A 30 -6.59 6.81 -9.96
CA THR A 30 -5.25 6.54 -9.44
C THR A 30 -4.99 5.04 -9.39
N MET A 31 -5.95 4.25 -8.92
CA MET A 31 -5.87 2.79 -8.88
C MET A 31 -5.78 2.19 -10.29
N ALA A 32 -6.59 2.67 -11.24
CA ALA A 32 -6.55 2.21 -12.63
C ALA A 32 -5.17 2.46 -13.25
N ASN A 33 -4.60 3.66 -13.04
CA ASN A 33 -3.25 3.99 -13.51
C ASN A 33 -2.18 3.08 -12.90
N ILE A 34 -2.26 2.82 -11.58
CA ILE A 34 -1.33 1.89 -10.90
C ILE A 34 -1.39 0.50 -11.51
N LEU A 35 -2.59 -0.03 -11.75
CA LEU A 35 -2.79 -1.35 -12.32
C LEU A 35 -2.28 -1.44 -13.76
N GLU A 36 -2.56 -0.44 -14.59
CA GLU A 36 -2.11 -0.39 -15.97
C GLU A 36 -0.59 -0.41 -16.06
N VAL A 37 0.09 0.48 -15.34
CA VAL A 37 1.55 0.54 -15.32
C VAL A 37 2.16 -0.72 -14.72
N ALA A 38 1.62 -1.22 -13.61
CA ALA A 38 2.11 -2.45 -13.00
C ALA A 38 2.01 -3.63 -13.97
N MET A 39 0.89 -3.74 -14.70
CA MET A 39 0.67 -4.84 -15.63
C MET A 39 1.68 -4.81 -16.77
N THR A 40 1.96 -3.65 -17.34
CA THR A 40 3.03 -3.46 -18.33
C THR A 40 4.40 -3.83 -17.76
N GLU A 41 4.73 -3.33 -16.57
CA GLU A 41 6.06 -3.53 -15.99
C GLU A 41 6.34 -4.99 -15.64
N PHE A 42 5.33 -5.68 -15.11
CA PHE A 42 5.42 -7.12 -14.87
C PHE A 42 5.42 -7.93 -16.17
N ALA A 43 4.73 -7.48 -17.22
CA ALA A 43 4.74 -8.16 -18.52
C ALA A 43 6.08 -8.04 -19.23
N GLU A 44 6.72 -6.87 -19.18
CA GLU A 44 8.00 -6.61 -19.86
C GLU A 44 9.20 -7.17 -19.09
N LYS A 45 9.24 -6.98 -17.77
CA LYS A 45 10.41 -7.32 -16.93
C LYS A 45 10.24 -8.64 -16.19
N GLY A 46 9.02 -9.20 -16.15
CA GLY A 46 8.69 -10.38 -15.36
C GLY A 46 8.62 -10.10 -13.86
N LEU A 47 8.06 -11.06 -13.10
CA LEU A 47 7.84 -10.92 -11.65
C LEU A 47 9.13 -10.66 -10.85
N ALA A 48 10.26 -11.20 -11.30
CA ALA A 48 11.55 -11.03 -10.63
C ALA A 48 12.26 -9.71 -11.00
N GLY A 49 11.97 -9.15 -12.17
CA GLY A 49 12.63 -7.94 -12.68
C GLY A 49 11.87 -6.65 -12.40
N ALA A 50 10.55 -6.72 -12.32
CA ALA A 50 9.71 -5.56 -12.06
C ALA A 50 9.86 -5.06 -10.61
N ARG A 51 9.98 -3.73 -10.45
CA ARG A 51 10.17 -3.09 -9.15
C ARG A 51 9.00 -2.16 -8.81
N ILE A 52 8.49 -2.28 -7.58
CA ILE A 52 7.45 -1.39 -7.06
C ILE A 52 7.90 0.08 -7.08
N ASP A 53 9.20 0.33 -6.88
CA ASP A 53 9.76 1.68 -6.92
C ASP A 53 9.63 2.32 -8.31
N GLU A 54 9.73 1.52 -9.38
CA GLU A 54 9.59 1.97 -10.77
C GLU A 54 8.12 2.24 -11.11
N ILE A 55 7.22 1.35 -10.68
CA ILE A 55 5.76 1.54 -10.83
C ILE A 55 5.32 2.82 -10.10
N ALA A 56 5.86 3.04 -8.89
CA ALA A 56 5.57 4.23 -8.10
C ALA A 56 6.02 5.51 -8.82
N ALA A 57 7.24 5.51 -9.35
CA ALA A 57 7.78 6.64 -10.13
C ALA A 57 6.95 6.93 -11.38
N ALA A 58 6.53 5.88 -12.11
CA ALA A 58 5.75 6.00 -13.34
C ALA A 58 4.31 6.47 -13.10
N THR A 59 3.70 6.11 -11.97
CA THR A 59 2.32 6.48 -11.62
C THR A 59 2.25 7.74 -10.76
N GLN A 60 3.39 8.41 -10.56
CA GLN A 60 3.55 9.62 -9.75
C GLN A 60 2.98 9.47 -8.33
N THR A 61 3.08 8.24 -7.81
CA THR A 61 2.61 7.81 -6.50
C THR A 61 3.80 7.40 -5.64
N SER A 62 3.58 7.23 -4.34
CA SER A 62 4.63 6.73 -3.45
C SER A 62 4.50 5.22 -3.26
N LYS A 63 5.63 4.55 -2.97
CA LYS A 63 5.63 3.13 -2.58
C LYS A 63 4.68 2.82 -1.41
N ARG A 64 4.37 3.80 -0.55
CA ARG A 64 3.43 3.61 0.57
C ARG A 64 1.97 3.58 0.14
N MET A 65 1.67 3.98 -1.10
CA MET A 65 0.32 3.96 -1.67
C MET A 65 0.04 2.68 -2.49
N ILE A 66 1.07 1.87 -2.78
CA ILE A 66 0.98 0.60 -3.52
C ILE A 66 1.23 -0.55 -2.54
#